data_AF-A0A844MKV0-F1
#
_entry.id   AF-A0A844MKV0-F1
#
_cell.length_a   1.000
_cell.length_b   1.000
_cell.length_c   1.000
_cell.angle_alpha   90.00
_cell.angle_beta   90.00
_cell.angle_gamma   90.00
#
_symmetry.space_group_name_H-M   'P 1'
#
loop_
_entity.id
_entity.type
_entity.pdbx_description
1 polymer ?
#
loop_
_entity_poly.entity_id
_entity_poly.type
_entity_poly.pdbx_seq_one_letter_code
_entity_poly.pdbx_strand_id
1 'polypeptide(L)'
;MKEAGCYDESTNGVVVMVEAHNQKEHIQQVVYRILDANLDRAREGLRIIEEWCRFGLNSAQLVGECKKERQELASWHTPELRAARNTPDDPGTELTHPQEEQRTDIKSLLQANFCRVQEALRVLEEYGKLDNPNMGKAFKQMRYRIYTLESRLMGYERQQLLLRSHLYLVTSPNERLLETVEAALKGGLTLVQYRDKVADDTKLLEQAKKLRQLCSSYGAIFIINDRVDLALAVDADGVHLGQQDLPIAVARQLLGPHRLIGRSTTNLQEMQAAIADGADYIGVGPVYETPTKEGKAAAGLEYVSYAAKNCPIPWFAIGGIDTSNINDVIDAGANRVAVVRSLIQAEQPTLVTQFFISQLTNRVRPQHGKPYI
;
A
#
# COMPACT_ATOMS: atom_id res chain seq x y z
N MET A 1 -40.72 40.64 22.95
CA MET A 1 -41.92 40.33 23.76
C MET A 1 -41.52 40.46 25.22
N LYS A 2 -42.33 41.14 26.03
CA LYS A 2 -42.09 41.39 27.46
C LYS A 2 -42.09 40.06 28.22
N GLU A 3 -41.00 39.74 28.91
CA GLU A 3 -41.00 38.67 29.91
C GLU A 3 -41.62 39.21 31.20
N ALA A 4 -42.72 38.58 31.61
CA ALA A 4 -43.44 38.90 32.83
C ALA A 4 -42.71 38.25 34.01
N GLY A 5 -42.28 39.09 34.96
CA GLY A 5 -41.78 38.64 36.25
C GLY A 5 -42.87 38.00 37.09
N CYS A 6 -42.57 36.86 37.68
CA CYS A 6 -43.33 36.32 38.81
C CYS A 6 -42.62 36.76 40.10
N TYR A 7 -43.29 37.56 40.91
CA TYR A 7 -42.83 37.96 42.25
C TYR A 7 -43.20 36.84 43.23
N ASP A 8 -42.23 36.34 43.98
CA ASP A 8 -42.43 35.53 45.19
C ASP A 8 -42.02 36.36 46.41
N GLU A 9 -43.00 36.79 47.19
CA GLU A 9 -42.81 37.48 48.48
C GLU A 9 -42.78 36.45 49.62
N SER A 10 -41.79 35.54 49.66
CA SER A 10 -41.70 34.63 50.81
C SER A 10 -40.33 34.03 51.15
N THR A 11 -39.22 34.47 50.55
CA THR A 11 -37.89 34.12 51.06
C THR A 11 -36.86 35.23 50.86
N ASN A 12 -36.12 35.51 51.93
CA ASN A 12 -34.97 36.42 51.96
C ASN A 12 -34.05 36.19 50.75
N GLY A 13 -33.75 37.27 50.04
CA GLY A 13 -32.95 37.26 48.83
C GLY A 13 -31.60 36.58 48.98
N VAL A 14 -31.38 35.55 48.16
CA VAL A 14 -30.24 35.38 47.25
C VAL A 14 -30.76 34.47 46.13
N VAL A 15 -31.08 35.01 44.95
CA VAL A 15 -31.14 34.15 43.76
C VAL A 15 -29.69 33.82 43.42
N VAL A 16 -29.33 32.58 43.72
CA VAL A 16 -28.00 32.01 43.53
C VAL A 16 -27.70 32.00 42.03
N MET A 17 -27.07 33.06 41.53
CA MET A 17 -26.38 33.09 40.22
C MET A 17 -25.17 32.13 40.15
N VAL A 18 -25.02 31.23 41.12
CA VAL A 18 -23.87 30.33 41.32
C VAL A 18 -24.06 28.98 40.61
N GLU A 19 -25.27 28.61 40.17
CA GLU A 19 -25.49 27.28 39.55
C GLU A 19 -25.09 27.22 38.06
N ALA A 20 -25.45 28.23 37.25
CA ALA A 20 -25.17 28.22 35.81
C ALA A 20 -23.68 28.45 35.49
N HIS A 21 -22.97 29.26 36.29
CA HIS A 21 -21.55 29.52 36.10
C HIS A 21 -20.69 28.29 36.44
N ASN A 22 -21.00 27.65 37.56
CA ASN A 22 -20.31 26.44 38.02
C ASN A 22 -20.55 25.24 37.07
N GLN A 23 -21.76 25.11 36.51
CA GLN A 23 -22.04 24.09 35.50
C GLN A 23 -21.25 24.32 34.20
N LYS A 24 -21.10 25.57 33.76
CA LYS A 24 -20.34 25.91 32.54
C LYS A 24 -18.85 25.64 32.69
N GLU A 25 -18.27 26.01 33.84
CA GLU A 25 -16.86 25.71 34.16
C GLU A 25 -16.62 24.20 34.27
N HIS A 26 -17.53 23.46 34.90
CA HIS A 26 -17.45 22.00 34.98
C HIS A 26 -17.49 21.34 33.59
N ILE A 27 -18.42 21.76 32.71
CA ILE A 27 -18.49 21.25 31.33
C ILE A 27 -17.19 21.56 30.58
N GLN A 28 -16.63 22.76 30.74
CA GLN A 28 -15.37 23.13 30.08
C GLN A 28 -14.21 22.25 30.56
N GLN A 29 -14.10 21.97 31.86
CA GLN A 29 -13.10 21.04 32.38
C GLN A 29 -13.25 19.62 31.81
N VAL A 30 -14.49 19.13 31.66
CA VAL A 30 -14.76 17.84 31.02
C VAL A 30 -14.35 17.85 29.55
N VAL A 31 -14.65 18.91 28.80
CA VAL A 31 -14.18 19.07 27.42
C VAL A 31 -12.65 19.03 27.35
N TYR A 32 -11.96 19.68 28.28
CA TYR A 32 -10.49 19.69 28.30
C TYR A 32 -9.89 18.32 28.57
N ARG A 33 -10.49 17.54 29.48
CA ARG A 33 -10.14 16.13 29.71
C ARG A 33 -10.30 15.28 28.44
N ILE A 34 -11.41 15.46 27.72
CA ILE A 34 -11.67 14.76 26.46
C ILE A 34 -10.61 15.11 25.41
N LEU A 35 -10.28 16.40 25.27
CA LEU A 35 -9.26 16.85 24.32
C LEU A 35 -7.86 16.34 24.70
N ASP A 36 -7.45 16.42 25.97
CA ASP A 36 -6.17 15.88 26.48
C ASP A 36 -6.01 14.39 26.14
N ALA A 37 -7.00 13.58 26.53
CA ALA A 37 -6.94 12.14 26.34
C ALA A 37 -6.84 11.75 24.85
N ASN A 38 -7.57 12.42 23.97
CA ASN A 38 -7.57 12.09 22.54
C ASN A 38 -6.34 12.65 21.80
N LEU A 39 -5.75 13.76 22.25
CA LEU A 39 -4.46 14.23 21.74
C LEU A 39 -3.35 13.20 22.03
N ASP A 40 -3.31 12.64 23.24
CA ASP A 40 -2.33 11.62 23.57
C ASP A 40 -2.59 10.30 22.85
N ARG A 41 -3.83 9.79 22.82
CA ARG A 41 -4.18 8.56 22.07
C ARG A 41 -3.79 8.64 20.59
N ALA A 42 -4.07 9.78 19.94
CA ALA A 42 -3.68 9.98 18.54
C ALA A 42 -2.16 9.97 18.37
N ARG A 43 -1.41 10.61 19.28
CA ARG A 43 0.06 10.65 19.23
C ARG A 43 0.70 9.29 19.51
N GLU A 44 0.14 8.51 20.44
CA GLU A 44 0.58 7.16 20.77
C GLU A 44 0.35 6.18 19.61
N GLY A 45 -0.85 6.18 19.04
CA GLY A 45 -1.16 5.35 17.87
C GLY A 45 -0.25 5.67 16.68
N LEU A 46 -0.02 6.96 16.40
CA LEU A 46 0.94 7.38 15.37
C LEU A 46 2.38 7.00 15.69
N ARG A 47 2.76 6.95 16.98
CA ARG A 47 4.10 6.53 17.38
C ARG A 47 4.33 5.06 17.03
N ILE A 48 3.35 4.19 17.27
CA ILE A 48 3.43 2.77 16.90
C ILE A 48 3.60 2.62 15.37
N ILE A 49 2.82 3.35 14.59
CA ILE A 49 2.91 3.36 13.12
C ILE A 49 4.28 3.86 12.64
N GLU A 50 4.81 4.94 13.25
CA GLU A 50 6.12 5.50 12.93
C GLU A 50 7.26 4.49 13.12
N GLU A 51 7.24 3.70 14.21
CA GLU A 51 8.29 2.71 14.48
C GLU A 51 8.30 1.59 13.42
N TRP A 52 7.14 1.16 12.92
CA TRP A 52 7.08 0.24 11.78
C TRP A 52 7.63 0.89 10.50
N CYS A 53 7.30 2.15 10.24
CA CYS A 53 7.85 2.88 9.11
C CYS A 53 9.39 2.97 9.18
N ARG A 54 9.93 3.15 10.39
CA ARG A 54 11.37 3.26 10.64
C ARG A 54 12.07 1.91 10.50
N PHE A 55 11.61 0.89 11.21
CA PHE A 55 12.36 -0.36 11.37
C PHE A 55 11.84 -1.50 10.50
N GLY A 56 10.53 -1.56 10.27
CA GLY A 56 9.93 -2.56 9.37
C GLY A 56 10.14 -2.19 7.91
N LEU A 57 9.91 -0.93 7.55
CA LEU A 57 9.93 -0.46 6.16
C LEU A 57 11.19 0.30 5.76
N ASN A 58 12.03 0.70 6.72
CA ASN A 58 13.23 1.52 6.51
C ASN A 58 12.95 2.77 5.63
N SER A 59 11.78 3.37 5.79
CA SER A 59 11.31 4.48 4.94
C SER A 59 11.45 5.83 5.65
N ALA A 60 12.51 6.57 5.31
CA ALA A 60 12.73 7.92 5.85
C ALA A 60 11.56 8.87 5.54
N GLN A 61 10.96 8.74 4.36
CA GLN A 61 9.81 9.53 3.95
C GLN A 61 8.60 9.30 4.88
N LEU A 62 8.19 8.03 5.06
CA LEU A 62 7.03 7.70 5.89
C LEU A 62 7.26 8.05 7.37
N VAL A 63 8.50 7.89 7.86
CA VAL A 63 8.89 8.36 9.20
C VAL A 63 8.73 9.88 9.33
N GLY A 64 9.18 10.64 8.32
CA GLY A 64 9.04 12.09 8.29
C GLY A 64 7.58 12.54 8.33
N GLU A 65 6.71 11.87 7.57
CA GLU A 65 5.26 12.13 7.58
C GLU A 65 4.62 11.83 8.94
N CYS A 66 4.87 10.66 9.53
CA CYS A 66 4.35 10.32 10.86
C CYS A 66 4.83 11.31 11.93
N LYS A 67 6.12 11.68 11.89
CA LYS A 67 6.71 12.66 12.81
C LYS A 67 6.05 14.02 12.67
N LYS A 68 5.77 14.47 11.44
CA LYS A 68 5.08 15.74 11.17
C LYS A 68 3.69 15.75 11.79
N GLU A 69 2.87 14.71 11.55
CA GLU A 69 1.52 14.64 12.13
C GLU A 69 1.57 14.61 13.67
N ARG A 70 2.53 13.88 14.28
CA ARG A 70 2.72 13.90 15.74
C ARG A 70 3.13 15.26 16.29
N GLN A 71 3.97 16.00 15.57
CA GLN A 71 4.38 17.36 15.96
C GLN A 71 3.21 18.34 15.85
N GLU A 72 2.39 18.23 14.81
CA GLU A 72 1.17 19.02 14.65
C GLU A 72 0.19 18.74 15.79
N LEU A 73 -0.07 17.48 16.14
CA LEU A 73 -0.87 17.12 17.33
C LEU A 73 -0.31 17.72 18.61
N ALA A 74 1.01 17.61 18.82
CA ALA A 74 1.65 18.15 20.02
C ALA A 74 1.48 19.68 20.14
N SER A 75 1.41 20.40 19.00
CA SER A 75 1.22 21.85 19.01
C SER A 75 -0.16 22.30 19.50
N TRP A 76 -1.17 21.43 19.41
CA TRP A 76 -2.52 21.66 19.93
C TRP A 76 -2.68 21.30 21.41
N HIS A 77 -1.66 20.67 22.01
CA HIS A 77 -1.73 20.12 23.36
C HIS A 77 -1.21 21.12 24.40
N THR A 78 -2.03 22.14 24.63
CA THR A 78 -1.69 23.29 25.47
C THR A 78 -1.51 22.91 26.95
N PRO A 79 -0.82 23.74 27.75
CA PRO A 79 -0.69 23.51 29.19
C PRO A 79 -2.04 23.39 29.91
N GLU A 80 -3.07 24.13 29.49
CA GLU A 80 -4.41 24.11 30.09
C GLU A 80 -5.10 22.78 29.89
N LEU A 81 -5.01 22.21 28.67
CA LEU A 81 -5.54 20.88 28.38
C LEU A 81 -4.80 19.82 29.20
N ARG A 82 -3.47 19.91 29.28
CA ARG A 82 -2.65 18.98 30.09
C ARG A 82 -3.00 19.04 31.57
N ALA A 83 -3.26 20.23 32.09
CA ALA A 83 -3.62 20.44 33.48
C ALA A 83 -5.00 19.86 33.84
N ALA A 84 -5.89 19.67 32.86
CA ALA A 84 -7.19 19.05 33.07
C ALA A 84 -7.13 17.53 33.30
N ARG A 85 -5.99 16.89 33.02
CA ARG A 85 -5.80 15.44 33.15
C ARG A 85 -6.15 14.94 34.55
N ASN A 86 -6.98 13.89 34.62
CA ASN A 86 -7.27 13.20 35.87
C ASN A 86 -7.34 11.67 35.68
N THR A 87 -6.20 11.07 35.36
CA THR A 87 -6.07 9.62 35.11
C THR A 87 -6.54 8.74 36.27
N PRO A 88 -6.25 9.05 37.56
CA PRO A 88 -6.70 8.21 38.68
C PRO A 88 -8.23 8.10 38.82
N ASP A 89 -8.96 9.16 38.47
CA ASP A 89 -10.43 9.20 38.56
C ASP A 89 -11.11 9.07 37.18
N ASP A 90 -10.38 8.66 36.14
CA ASP A 90 -10.98 8.44 34.82
C ASP A 90 -11.82 7.15 34.84
N PRO A 91 -13.11 7.22 34.48
CA PRO A 91 -13.96 6.03 34.46
C PRO A 91 -13.56 5.08 33.32
N GLY A 92 -13.62 3.78 33.58
CA GLY A 92 -13.44 2.74 32.55
C GLY A 92 -11.99 2.37 32.23
N THR A 93 -11.03 2.76 33.07
CA THR A 93 -9.60 2.40 32.92
C THR A 93 -9.30 0.91 33.03
N GLU A 94 -10.19 0.14 33.67
CA GLU A 94 -10.10 -1.32 33.81
C GLU A 94 -10.88 -2.09 32.74
N LEU A 95 -11.59 -1.39 31.83
CA LEU A 95 -12.34 -2.06 30.77
C LEU A 95 -11.38 -2.56 29.70
N THR A 96 -11.35 -3.88 29.52
CA THR A 96 -10.60 -4.53 28.43
C THR A 96 -11.55 -5.35 27.57
N HIS A 97 -11.19 -5.52 26.30
CA HIS A 97 -11.89 -6.45 25.41
C HIS A 97 -10.96 -7.64 25.08
N PRO A 98 -11.45 -8.89 25.05
CA PRO A 98 -10.61 -10.07 24.77
C PRO A 98 -9.83 -10.00 23.45
N GLN A 99 -10.35 -9.26 22.46
CA GLN A 99 -9.66 -9.02 21.17
C GLN A 99 -8.53 -7.98 21.25
N GLU A 100 -8.31 -7.33 22.39
CA GLU A 100 -7.16 -6.44 22.62
C GLU A 100 -5.91 -7.19 23.07
N GLU A 101 -6.07 -8.38 23.66
CA GLU A 101 -4.96 -9.15 24.24
C GLU A 101 -4.06 -9.80 23.19
N GLN A 102 -4.58 -10.07 21.99
CA GLN A 102 -3.83 -10.74 20.93
C GLN A 102 -3.86 -9.96 19.61
N ARG A 103 -2.68 -9.85 18.99
CA ARG A 103 -2.49 -9.37 17.61
C ARG A 103 -1.84 -10.51 16.82
N THR A 104 -2.38 -10.85 15.66
CA THR A 104 -1.96 -12.02 14.88
C THR A 104 -0.82 -11.71 13.92
N ASP A 105 -0.73 -10.47 13.46
CA ASP A 105 0.24 -10.04 12.45
C ASP A 105 0.44 -8.52 12.47
N ILE A 106 1.45 -8.04 11.74
CA ILE A 106 1.77 -6.61 11.67
C ILE A 106 0.65 -5.80 11.00
N LYS A 107 -0.06 -6.38 10.02
CA LYS A 107 -1.12 -5.66 9.30
C LYS A 107 -2.27 -5.31 10.23
N SER A 108 -2.74 -6.28 11.01
CA SER A 108 -3.79 -6.11 12.02
C SER A 108 -3.36 -5.14 13.13
N LEU A 109 -2.09 -5.18 13.56
CA LEU A 109 -1.53 -4.20 14.51
C LEU A 109 -1.59 -2.78 13.95
N LEU A 110 -1.16 -2.57 12.70
CA LEU A 110 -1.16 -1.25 12.07
C LEU A 110 -2.59 -0.74 11.84
N GLN A 111 -3.48 -1.58 11.31
CA GLN A 111 -4.89 -1.24 11.10
C GLN A 111 -5.58 -0.82 12.40
N ALA A 112 -5.40 -1.58 13.48
CA ALA A 112 -5.99 -1.23 14.77
C ALA A 112 -5.49 0.14 15.28
N ASN A 113 -4.21 0.45 15.10
CA ASN A 113 -3.66 1.75 15.50
C ASN A 113 -4.11 2.89 14.58
N PHE A 114 -4.27 2.65 13.27
CA PHE A 114 -4.89 3.64 12.38
C PHE A 114 -6.33 3.95 12.79
N CYS A 115 -7.15 2.94 13.08
CA CYS A 115 -8.51 3.15 13.58
C CYS A 115 -8.52 4.01 14.85
N ARG A 116 -7.68 3.68 15.85
CA ARG A 116 -7.58 4.44 17.10
C ARG A 116 -7.18 5.90 16.88
N VAL A 117 -6.21 6.16 15.99
CA VAL A 117 -5.82 7.53 15.62
C VAL A 117 -6.99 8.27 14.96
N GLN A 118 -7.70 7.61 14.05
CA GLN A 118 -8.82 8.21 13.32
C GLN A 118 -10.02 8.51 14.24
N GLU A 119 -10.34 7.61 15.17
CA GLU A 119 -11.34 7.80 16.22
C GLU A 119 -10.97 8.98 17.12
N ALA A 120 -9.73 9.02 17.62
CA ALA A 120 -9.25 10.12 18.45
C ALA A 120 -9.32 11.46 17.71
N LEU A 121 -8.86 11.51 16.45
CA LEU A 121 -8.97 12.72 15.62
C LEU A 121 -10.43 13.12 15.35
N ARG A 122 -11.37 12.18 15.27
CA ARG A 122 -12.79 12.48 15.14
C ARG A 122 -13.34 13.16 16.40
N VAL A 123 -12.95 12.67 17.58
CA VAL A 123 -13.31 13.29 18.85
C VAL A 123 -12.72 14.70 18.93
N LEU A 124 -11.44 14.87 18.60
CA LEU A 124 -10.77 16.17 18.59
C LEU A 124 -11.39 17.16 17.60
N GLU A 125 -11.81 16.69 16.42
CA GLU A 125 -12.51 17.52 15.44
C GLU A 125 -13.82 18.07 16.01
N GLU A 126 -14.63 17.24 16.66
CA GLU A 126 -15.96 17.64 17.11
C GLU A 126 -15.92 18.41 18.43
N TYR A 127 -15.24 17.89 19.46
CA TYR A 127 -15.09 18.59 20.74
C TYR A 127 -14.22 19.84 20.62
N GLY A 128 -13.22 19.84 19.73
CA GLY A 128 -12.35 20.99 19.54
C GLY A 128 -13.11 22.24 19.06
N LYS A 129 -14.26 22.08 18.40
CA LYS A 129 -15.11 23.22 17.99
C LYS A 129 -15.71 23.98 19.18
N LEU A 130 -15.82 23.34 20.35
CA LEU A 130 -16.32 23.96 21.58
C LEU A 130 -15.26 24.84 22.26
N ASP A 131 -13.98 24.58 22.01
CA ASP A 131 -12.84 25.32 22.59
C ASP A 131 -12.22 26.30 21.59
N ASN A 132 -11.83 25.82 20.41
CA ASN A 132 -11.17 26.60 19.38
C ASN A 132 -11.66 26.21 17.97
N PRO A 133 -12.39 27.08 17.25
CA PRO A 133 -12.90 26.78 15.91
C PRO A 133 -11.83 26.33 14.89
N ASN A 134 -10.58 26.78 15.04
CA ASN A 134 -9.48 26.37 14.16
C ASN A 134 -9.08 24.90 14.38
N MET A 135 -9.27 24.39 15.59
CA MET A 135 -8.96 23.02 15.98
C MET A 135 -9.82 22.03 15.17
N GLY A 136 -11.12 22.30 15.04
CA GLY A 136 -12.02 21.49 14.22
C GLY A 136 -11.58 21.42 12.74
N LYS A 137 -11.17 22.55 12.15
CA LYS A 137 -10.67 22.58 10.77
C LYS A 137 -9.34 21.80 10.63
N ALA A 138 -8.42 21.98 11.57
CA ALA A 138 -7.14 21.30 11.57
C ALA A 138 -7.31 19.78 11.65
N PHE A 139 -8.07 19.28 12.63
CA PHE A 139 -8.25 17.84 12.80
C PHE A 139 -9.05 17.19 11.69
N LYS A 140 -10.00 17.90 11.06
CA LYS A 140 -10.62 17.44 9.83
C LYS A 140 -9.58 17.20 8.72
N GLN A 141 -8.64 18.14 8.52
CA GLN A 141 -7.58 17.97 7.53
C GLN A 141 -6.61 16.84 7.90
N MET A 142 -6.21 16.75 9.17
CA MET A 142 -5.38 15.67 9.68
C MET A 142 -6.00 14.29 9.39
N ARG A 143 -7.31 14.12 9.63
CA ARG A 143 -8.01 12.86 9.34
C ARG A 143 -7.84 12.41 7.89
N TYR A 144 -8.01 13.31 6.92
CA TYR A 144 -7.79 12.98 5.50
C TYR A 144 -6.34 12.58 5.20
N ARG A 145 -5.37 13.25 5.83
CA ARG A 145 -3.96 12.87 5.69
C ARG A 145 -3.67 11.50 6.31
N ILE A 146 -4.27 11.18 7.45
CA ILE A 146 -4.16 9.85 8.08
C ILE A 146 -4.80 8.76 7.21
N TYR A 147 -5.97 8.99 6.59
CA TYR A 147 -6.54 8.03 5.65
C TYR A 147 -5.61 7.76 4.46
N THR A 148 -4.96 8.82 3.96
CA THR A 148 -4.01 8.70 2.85
C THR A 148 -2.73 7.97 3.27
N LEU A 149 -2.25 8.21 4.49
CA LEU A 149 -1.09 7.52 5.06
C LEU A 149 -1.37 6.03 5.28
N GLU A 150 -2.51 5.68 5.87
CA GLU A 150 -2.96 4.29 6.05
C GLU A 150 -2.99 3.56 4.72
N SER A 151 -3.74 4.14 3.77
CA SER A 151 -3.89 3.64 2.42
C SER A 151 -2.50 3.33 1.81
N ARG A 152 -1.59 4.30 1.78
CA ARG A 152 -0.24 4.09 1.22
C ARG A 152 0.55 2.99 1.94
N LEU A 153 0.50 2.94 3.27
CA LEU A 153 1.20 1.92 4.05
C LEU A 153 0.71 0.51 3.75
N MET A 154 -0.59 0.33 3.55
CA MET A 154 -1.18 -0.96 3.19
C MET A 154 -0.78 -1.44 1.79
N GLY A 155 -0.41 -0.53 0.88
CA GLY A 155 0.12 -0.87 -0.45
C GLY A 155 1.65 -1.03 -0.53
N TYR A 156 2.38 -0.52 0.47
CA TYR A 156 3.83 -0.36 0.39
C TYR A 156 4.60 -1.69 0.25
N GLU A 157 4.17 -2.74 0.94
CA GLU A 157 4.85 -4.05 0.91
C GLU A 157 4.90 -4.63 -0.52
N ARG A 158 3.77 -4.57 -1.24
CA ARG A 158 3.70 -5.04 -2.64
C ARG A 158 4.63 -4.23 -3.55
N GLN A 159 4.68 -2.92 -3.35
CA GLN A 159 5.54 -2.05 -4.15
C GLN A 159 7.03 -2.33 -3.89
N GLN A 160 7.43 -2.56 -2.64
CA GLN A 160 8.80 -2.97 -2.31
C GLN A 160 9.15 -4.34 -2.87
N LEU A 161 8.21 -5.29 -2.78
CA LEU A 161 8.39 -6.62 -3.36
C LEU A 161 8.52 -6.55 -4.90
N LEU A 162 7.77 -5.68 -5.56
CA LEU A 162 7.91 -5.41 -7.00
C LEU A 162 9.29 -4.81 -7.32
N LEU A 163 9.74 -3.84 -6.53
CA LEU A 163 11.05 -3.20 -6.71
C LEU A 163 12.21 -4.19 -6.56
N ARG A 164 12.14 -5.13 -5.61
CA ARG A 164 13.18 -6.17 -5.43
C ARG A 164 13.04 -7.38 -6.37
N SER A 165 11.93 -7.49 -7.11
CA SER A 165 11.71 -8.62 -8.02
C SER A 165 12.54 -8.43 -9.29
N HIS A 166 13.53 -9.31 -9.48
CA HIS A 166 14.38 -9.32 -10.69
C HIS A 166 13.86 -10.25 -11.78
N LEU A 167 13.20 -11.33 -11.39
CA LEU A 167 12.65 -12.32 -12.30
C LEU A 167 11.12 -12.37 -12.19
N TYR A 168 10.47 -12.37 -13.34
CA TYR A 168 9.02 -12.43 -13.47
C TYR A 168 8.61 -13.63 -14.32
N LEU A 169 7.88 -14.58 -13.74
CA LEU A 169 7.28 -15.67 -14.51
C LEU A 169 5.92 -15.25 -15.04
N VAL A 170 5.73 -15.32 -16.36
CA VAL A 170 4.40 -15.30 -16.97
C VAL A 170 4.03 -16.72 -17.37
N THR A 171 2.93 -17.24 -16.85
CA THR A 171 2.54 -18.63 -17.10
C THR A 171 2.00 -18.82 -18.52
N SER A 172 1.99 -20.07 -18.95
CA SER A 172 1.19 -20.55 -20.07
C SER A 172 0.53 -21.88 -19.68
N PRO A 173 -0.55 -22.31 -20.36
CA PRO A 173 -1.18 -23.59 -20.08
C PRO A 173 -0.16 -24.74 -20.04
N ASN A 174 -0.16 -25.50 -18.94
CA ASN A 174 0.72 -26.62 -18.68
C ASN A 174 0.03 -27.55 -17.65
N GLU A 175 0.06 -28.87 -17.87
CA GLU A 175 -0.56 -29.86 -16.98
C GLU A 175 0.04 -29.83 -15.56
N ARG A 176 1.34 -29.56 -15.45
CA ARG A 176 2.11 -29.46 -14.20
C ARG A 176 2.35 -28.01 -13.77
N LEU A 177 1.41 -27.11 -14.08
CA LEU A 177 1.58 -25.68 -13.84
C LEU A 177 1.90 -25.35 -12.38
N LEU A 178 1.14 -25.92 -11.43
CA LEU A 178 1.35 -25.68 -9.99
C LEU A 178 2.73 -26.18 -9.52
N GLU A 179 3.12 -27.39 -9.93
CA GLU A 179 4.43 -27.96 -9.60
C GLU A 179 5.57 -27.11 -10.17
N THR A 180 5.41 -26.63 -11.40
CA THR A 180 6.41 -25.81 -12.09
C THR A 180 6.55 -24.44 -11.42
N VAL A 181 5.42 -23.81 -11.07
CA VAL A 181 5.41 -22.53 -10.34
C VAL A 181 6.00 -22.71 -8.95
N GLU A 182 5.65 -23.78 -8.22
CA GLU A 182 6.21 -24.06 -6.90
C GLU A 182 7.74 -24.28 -6.97
N ALA A 183 8.22 -25.04 -7.95
CA ALA A 183 9.65 -25.24 -8.18
C ALA A 183 10.36 -23.89 -8.47
N ALA A 184 9.74 -23.03 -9.28
CA ALA A 184 10.28 -21.70 -9.52
C ALA A 184 10.29 -20.84 -8.24
N LEU A 185 9.24 -20.87 -7.42
CA LEU A 185 9.19 -20.17 -6.12
C LEU A 185 10.29 -20.67 -5.16
N LYS A 186 10.51 -21.99 -5.08
CA LYS A 186 11.63 -22.59 -4.32
C LYS A 186 12.99 -22.14 -4.83
N GLY A 187 13.11 -21.82 -6.12
CA GLY A 187 14.30 -21.24 -6.73
C GLY A 187 14.53 -19.76 -6.38
N GLY A 188 13.59 -19.10 -5.70
CA GLY A 188 13.67 -17.69 -5.29
C GLY A 188 12.84 -16.73 -6.15
N LEU A 189 11.94 -17.23 -7.00
CA LEU A 189 11.03 -16.38 -7.77
C LEU A 189 10.07 -15.62 -6.83
N THR A 190 9.85 -14.33 -7.09
CA THR A 190 9.04 -13.45 -6.23
C THR A 190 7.85 -12.80 -6.93
N LEU A 191 7.66 -13.05 -8.22
CA LEU A 191 6.60 -12.44 -9.04
C LEU A 191 6.10 -13.42 -10.10
N VAL A 192 4.81 -13.73 -10.06
CA VAL A 192 4.12 -14.68 -10.96
C VAL A 192 2.90 -14.00 -11.61
N GLN A 193 2.73 -14.16 -12.91
CA GLN A 193 1.54 -13.76 -13.65
C GLN A 193 0.81 -15.00 -14.14
N TYR A 194 -0.44 -15.17 -13.70
CA TYR A 194 -1.30 -16.17 -14.29
C TYR A 194 -1.88 -15.66 -15.61
N ARG A 195 -1.53 -16.36 -16.69
CA ARG A 195 -2.00 -16.12 -18.05
C ARG A 195 -2.45 -17.44 -18.68
N ASP A 196 -3.74 -17.51 -18.95
CA ASP A 196 -4.38 -18.54 -19.76
C ASP A 196 -5.49 -17.84 -20.59
N LYS A 197 -5.40 -17.95 -21.91
CA LYS A 197 -6.34 -17.32 -22.86
C LYS A 197 -7.34 -18.32 -23.46
N VAL A 198 -7.27 -19.59 -23.04
CA VAL A 198 -8.01 -20.70 -23.66
C VAL A 198 -9.01 -21.33 -22.68
N ALA A 199 -8.65 -21.42 -21.40
CA ALA A 199 -9.54 -22.01 -20.39
C ALA A 199 -10.83 -21.22 -20.17
N ASP A 200 -11.90 -21.92 -19.79
CA ASP A 200 -13.16 -21.33 -19.35
C ASP A 200 -13.04 -20.66 -17.97
N ASP A 201 -13.96 -19.75 -17.66
CA ASP A 201 -13.93 -18.95 -16.43
C ASP A 201 -13.94 -19.79 -15.14
N THR A 202 -14.56 -20.98 -15.14
CA THR A 202 -14.57 -21.86 -13.96
C THR A 202 -13.19 -22.40 -13.68
N LYS A 203 -12.51 -22.94 -14.72
CA LYS A 203 -11.14 -23.44 -14.61
C LYS A 203 -10.15 -22.33 -14.31
N LEU A 204 -10.32 -21.16 -14.93
CA LEU A 204 -9.51 -19.99 -14.65
C LEU A 204 -9.58 -19.60 -13.18
N LEU A 205 -10.79 -19.53 -12.62
CA LEU A 205 -11.00 -19.18 -11.22
C LEU A 205 -10.39 -20.23 -10.26
N GLU A 206 -10.59 -21.51 -10.54
CA GLU A 206 -10.04 -22.59 -9.72
C GLU A 206 -8.51 -22.56 -9.69
N GLN A 207 -7.87 -22.45 -10.86
CA GLN A 207 -6.41 -22.40 -10.95
C GLN A 207 -5.83 -21.10 -10.37
N ALA A 208 -6.49 -19.96 -10.61
CA ALA A 208 -6.07 -18.69 -10.03
C ALA A 208 -6.10 -18.72 -8.49
N LYS A 209 -7.11 -19.36 -7.87
CA LYS A 209 -7.15 -19.54 -6.40
C LYS A 209 -5.98 -20.37 -5.89
N LYS A 210 -5.69 -21.50 -6.55
CA LYS A 210 -4.58 -22.39 -6.17
C LYS A 210 -3.23 -21.68 -6.30
N LEU A 211 -3.00 -20.97 -7.40
CA LEU A 211 -1.78 -20.19 -7.62
C LEU A 211 -1.65 -19.01 -6.66
N ARG A 212 -2.76 -18.32 -6.34
CA ARG A 212 -2.75 -17.23 -5.36
C ARG A 212 -2.32 -17.72 -3.99
N GLN A 213 -2.89 -18.82 -3.52
CA GLN A 213 -2.55 -19.43 -2.23
C GLN A 213 -1.07 -19.84 -2.20
N LEU A 214 -0.61 -20.50 -3.27
CA LEU A 214 0.77 -20.91 -3.43
C LEU A 214 1.73 -19.71 -3.40
N CYS A 215 1.48 -18.65 -4.18
CA CYS A 215 2.33 -17.46 -4.15
C CYS A 215 2.34 -16.81 -2.75
N SER A 216 1.20 -16.81 -2.05
CA SER A 216 1.09 -16.28 -0.70
C SER A 216 1.99 -17.01 0.29
N SER A 217 2.07 -18.35 0.24
CA SER A 217 2.88 -19.12 1.17
C SER A 217 4.39 -18.92 0.98
N TYR A 218 4.80 -18.42 -0.19
CA TYR A 218 6.19 -18.06 -0.51
C TYR A 218 6.45 -16.55 -0.44
N GLY A 219 5.45 -15.72 -0.08
CA GLY A 219 5.58 -14.27 -0.04
C GLY A 219 5.87 -13.64 -1.42
N ALA A 220 5.35 -14.25 -2.50
CA ALA A 220 5.49 -13.78 -3.87
C ALA A 220 4.25 -13.02 -4.35
N ILE A 221 4.45 -12.04 -5.23
CA ILE A 221 3.36 -11.29 -5.87
C ILE A 221 2.66 -12.18 -6.88
N PHE A 222 1.32 -12.17 -6.83
CA PHE A 222 0.47 -12.83 -7.81
C PHE A 222 -0.33 -11.83 -8.65
N ILE A 223 -0.10 -11.85 -9.97
CA ILE A 223 -0.74 -10.97 -10.95
C ILE A 223 -1.68 -11.77 -11.85
N ILE A 224 -2.85 -11.23 -12.17
CA ILE A 224 -3.73 -11.78 -13.22
C ILE A 224 -3.51 -11.05 -14.54
N ASN A 225 -3.36 -11.79 -15.63
CA ASN A 225 -3.29 -11.21 -16.97
C ASN A 225 -4.70 -10.77 -17.44
N ASP A 226 -4.80 -9.53 -17.94
CA ASP A 226 -5.95 -8.88 -18.61
C ASP A 226 -7.24 -8.72 -17.76
N ARG A 227 -7.65 -9.74 -17.00
CA ARG A 227 -8.95 -9.86 -16.31
C ARG A 227 -8.96 -9.21 -14.91
N VAL A 228 -9.46 -7.97 -14.83
CA VAL A 228 -9.63 -7.21 -13.56
C VAL A 228 -10.64 -7.88 -12.61
N ASP A 229 -11.72 -8.42 -13.15
CA ASP A 229 -12.75 -9.14 -12.41
C ASP A 229 -12.21 -10.41 -11.74
N LEU A 230 -11.41 -11.20 -12.46
CA LEU A 230 -10.77 -12.39 -11.90
C LEU A 230 -9.75 -12.02 -10.81
N ALA A 231 -9.00 -10.93 -10.99
CA ALA A 231 -8.07 -10.43 -9.98
C ALA A 231 -8.79 -10.07 -8.67
N LEU A 232 -9.96 -9.44 -8.75
CA LEU A 232 -10.80 -9.14 -7.58
C LEU A 232 -11.36 -10.42 -6.95
N ALA A 233 -11.84 -11.36 -7.76
CA ALA A 233 -12.46 -12.60 -7.29
C ALA A 233 -11.51 -13.51 -6.48
N VAL A 234 -10.20 -13.43 -6.73
CA VAL A 234 -9.18 -14.23 -6.02
C VAL A 234 -8.29 -13.40 -5.09
N ASP A 235 -8.59 -12.12 -4.89
CA ASP A 235 -7.73 -11.17 -4.16
C ASP A 235 -6.26 -11.21 -4.63
N ALA A 236 -6.07 -11.14 -5.94
CA ALA A 236 -4.74 -11.00 -6.54
C ALA A 236 -4.10 -9.66 -6.16
N ASP A 237 -2.77 -9.63 -6.18
CA ASP A 237 -2.01 -8.43 -5.86
C ASP A 237 -2.06 -7.37 -6.96
N GLY A 238 -2.51 -7.75 -8.16
CA GLY A 238 -2.63 -6.84 -9.28
C GLY A 238 -3.03 -7.49 -10.59
N VAL A 239 -2.99 -6.68 -11.65
CA VAL A 239 -3.20 -7.10 -13.04
C VAL A 239 -2.03 -6.69 -13.92
N HIS A 240 -1.89 -7.36 -15.06
CA HIS A 240 -1.07 -6.88 -16.18
C HIS A 240 -1.96 -6.75 -17.40
N LEU A 241 -1.93 -5.58 -18.05
CA LEU A 241 -2.81 -5.23 -19.14
C LEU A 241 -2.00 -5.08 -20.43
N GLY A 242 -2.51 -5.63 -21.53
CA GLY A 242 -2.08 -5.38 -22.89
C GLY A 242 -2.70 -4.10 -23.47
N GLN A 243 -2.30 -3.75 -24.69
CA GLN A 243 -2.71 -2.49 -25.32
C GLN A 243 -4.22 -2.41 -25.63
N GLN A 244 -4.86 -3.56 -25.84
CA GLN A 244 -6.27 -3.70 -26.19
C GLN A 244 -7.17 -4.01 -24.98
N ASP A 245 -6.60 -4.14 -23.79
CA ASP A 245 -7.35 -4.41 -22.56
C ASP A 245 -7.86 -3.11 -21.92
N LEU A 246 -8.52 -3.22 -20.77
CA LEU A 246 -9.03 -2.06 -20.03
C LEU A 246 -7.99 -0.95 -19.88
N PRO A 247 -8.37 0.33 -20.03
CA PRO A 247 -7.47 1.45 -19.71
C PRO A 247 -7.06 1.42 -18.24
N ILE A 248 -5.81 1.82 -17.95
CA ILE A 248 -5.26 1.81 -16.59
C ILE A 248 -6.13 2.62 -15.63
N ALA A 249 -6.63 3.79 -16.06
CA ALA A 249 -7.50 4.62 -15.24
C ALA A 249 -8.78 3.88 -14.77
N VAL A 250 -9.39 3.08 -15.65
CA VAL A 250 -10.58 2.29 -15.33
C VAL A 250 -10.22 1.11 -14.43
N ALA A 251 -9.13 0.40 -14.75
CA ALA A 251 -8.64 -0.69 -13.90
C ALA A 251 -8.31 -0.20 -12.48
N ARG A 252 -7.70 1.00 -12.34
CA ARG A 252 -7.39 1.64 -11.06
C ARG A 252 -8.63 1.97 -10.25
N GLN A 253 -9.69 2.45 -10.89
CA GLN A 253 -10.98 2.71 -10.22
C GLN A 253 -11.59 1.42 -9.64
N LEU A 254 -11.49 0.30 -10.36
CA LEU A 254 -12.03 -0.99 -9.93
C LEU A 254 -11.17 -1.68 -8.86
N LEU A 255 -9.86 -1.68 -9.05
CA LEU A 255 -8.91 -2.40 -8.19
C LEU A 255 -8.55 -1.64 -6.91
N GLY A 256 -8.77 -0.32 -6.91
CA GLY A 256 -8.36 0.59 -5.87
C GLY A 256 -6.88 1.00 -5.97
N PRO A 257 -6.42 1.86 -5.05
CA PRO A 257 -5.12 2.52 -5.13
C PRO A 257 -3.91 1.62 -4.81
N HIS A 258 -4.11 0.35 -4.42
CA HIS A 258 -3.03 -0.48 -3.83
C HIS A 258 -2.62 -1.70 -4.64
N ARG A 259 -3.49 -2.18 -5.53
CA ARG A 259 -3.16 -3.32 -6.38
C ARG A 259 -2.26 -2.86 -7.51
N LEU A 260 -1.33 -3.70 -7.90
CA LEU A 260 -0.37 -3.38 -8.96
C LEU A 260 -1.06 -3.42 -10.32
N ILE A 261 -0.74 -2.47 -11.19
CA ILE A 261 -1.19 -2.44 -12.58
C ILE A 261 0.04 -2.36 -13.47
N GLY A 262 0.33 -3.48 -14.15
CA GLY A 262 1.34 -3.55 -15.18
C GLY A 262 0.79 -3.22 -16.56
N ARG A 263 1.62 -2.65 -17.44
CA ARG A 263 1.26 -2.43 -18.85
C ARG A 263 2.31 -3.02 -19.79
N SER A 264 1.88 -3.78 -20.80
CA SER A 264 2.77 -4.19 -21.90
C SER A 264 3.07 -3.00 -22.81
N THR A 265 4.32 -2.80 -23.18
CA THR A 265 4.78 -1.71 -24.05
C THR A 265 5.74 -2.25 -25.09
N THR A 266 5.64 -1.73 -26.32
CA THR A 266 6.41 -2.19 -27.49
C THR A 266 7.25 -1.08 -28.11
N ASN A 267 7.09 0.16 -27.66
CA ASN A 267 7.77 1.35 -28.19
C ASN A 267 7.77 2.50 -27.16
N LEU A 268 8.51 3.57 -27.46
CA LEU A 268 8.66 4.72 -26.55
C LEU A 268 7.36 5.46 -26.26
N GLN A 269 6.43 5.51 -27.22
CA GLN A 269 5.16 6.23 -27.05
C GLN A 269 4.26 5.47 -26.08
N GLU A 270 4.17 4.14 -26.22
CA GLU A 270 3.45 3.28 -25.29
C GLU A 270 4.05 3.33 -23.88
N MET A 271 5.38 3.41 -23.76
CA MET A 271 6.06 3.60 -22.47
C MET A 271 5.63 4.90 -21.79
N GLN A 272 5.71 6.01 -22.52
CA GLN A 272 5.36 7.33 -22.00
C GLN A 272 3.88 7.40 -21.59
N ALA A 273 2.99 6.84 -22.42
CA ALA A 273 1.57 6.74 -22.11
C ALA A 273 1.32 5.91 -20.84
N ALA A 274 1.94 4.73 -20.72
CA ALA A 274 1.79 3.89 -19.53
C ALA A 274 2.25 4.59 -18.24
N ILE A 275 3.35 5.35 -18.30
CA ILE A 275 3.83 6.14 -17.16
C ILE A 275 2.84 7.25 -16.81
N ALA A 276 2.36 8.00 -17.81
CA ALA A 276 1.42 9.10 -17.61
C ALA A 276 0.07 8.61 -17.04
N ASP A 277 -0.37 7.43 -17.45
CA ASP A 277 -1.60 6.79 -17.00
C ASP A 277 -1.47 6.16 -15.59
N GLY A 278 -0.28 6.15 -15.00
CA GLY A 278 -0.04 5.67 -13.64
C GLY A 278 0.16 4.15 -13.53
N ALA A 279 0.79 3.52 -14.53
CA ALA A 279 1.25 2.13 -14.40
C ALA A 279 2.27 1.98 -13.25
N ASP A 280 2.14 0.92 -12.46
CA ASP A 280 3.09 0.61 -11.39
C ASP A 280 4.38 -0.02 -11.93
N TYR A 281 4.28 -0.70 -13.08
CA TYR A 281 5.41 -1.24 -13.83
C TYR A 281 5.04 -1.50 -15.29
N ILE A 282 6.04 -1.75 -16.14
CA ILE A 282 5.81 -2.08 -17.55
C ILE A 282 6.56 -3.35 -17.99
N GLY A 283 5.99 -4.04 -18.97
CA GLY A 283 6.69 -5.04 -19.77
C GLY A 283 7.29 -4.38 -21.01
N VAL A 284 8.59 -4.52 -21.22
CA VAL A 284 9.34 -3.92 -22.33
C VAL A 284 9.66 -5.03 -23.33
N GLY A 285 8.90 -5.10 -24.43
CA GLY A 285 9.11 -6.13 -25.44
C GLY A 285 7.96 -6.30 -26.43
N PRO A 286 7.99 -7.32 -27.29
CA PRO A 286 8.92 -8.45 -27.25
C PRO A 286 10.37 -8.06 -27.63
N VAL A 287 11.38 -8.54 -26.88
CA VAL A 287 12.80 -8.30 -27.20
C VAL A 287 13.23 -9.08 -28.44
N TYR A 288 12.87 -10.36 -28.50
CA TYR A 288 13.08 -11.25 -29.64
C TYR A 288 11.74 -11.70 -30.21
N GLU A 289 11.71 -12.17 -31.45
CA GLU A 289 10.50 -12.77 -32.02
C GLU A 289 10.04 -13.95 -31.17
N THR A 290 8.74 -14.03 -30.92
CA THR A 290 8.17 -15.12 -30.12
C THR A 290 6.92 -15.70 -30.76
N PRO A 291 6.74 -17.02 -30.74
CA PRO A 291 5.48 -17.64 -31.15
C PRO A 291 4.33 -17.38 -30.16
N THR A 292 4.61 -16.85 -28.96
CA THR A 292 3.60 -16.63 -27.90
C THR A 292 2.68 -15.41 -28.15
N LYS A 293 3.07 -14.52 -29.08
CA LYS A 293 2.26 -13.39 -29.59
C LYS A 293 2.45 -13.30 -31.10
N GLU A 294 1.66 -14.06 -31.85
CA GLU A 294 1.72 -14.10 -33.32
C GLU A 294 1.57 -12.69 -33.94
N GLY A 295 2.44 -12.36 -34.90
CA GLY A 295 2.30 -11.18 -35.76
C GLY A 295 2.89 -9.85 -35.25
N LYS A 296 3.60 -9.80 -34.11
CA LYS A 296 4.32 -8.59 -33.68
C LYS A 296 5.82 -8.71 -33.94
N ALA A 297 6.35 -7.79 -34.74
CA ALA A 297 7.79 -7.63 -34.90
C ALA A 297 8.46 -7.38 -33.54
N ALA A 298 9.67 -7.91 -33.36
CA ALA A 298 10.46 -7.67 -32.16
C ALA A 298 10.74 -6.17 -32.00
N ALA A 299 10.54 -5.62 -30.81
CA ALA A 299 10.95 -4.27 -30.47
C ALA A 299 12.48 -4.16 -30.34
N GLY A 300 13.16 -5.29 -30.11
CA GLY A 300 14.61 -5.40 -30.10
C GLY A 300 15.29 -4.82 -28.86
N LEU A 301 16.61 -4.99 -28.80
CA LEU A 301 17.47 -4.49 -27.72
C LEU A 301 17.58 -2.96 -27.69
N GLU A 302 17.27 -2.28 -28.79
CA GLU A 302 17.23 -0.82 -28.86
C GLU A 302 16.16 -0.25 -27.93
N TYR A 303 14.97 -0.86 -27.91
CA TYR A 303 13.90 -0.43 -27.01
C TYR A 303 14.24 -0.70 -25.54
N VAL A 304 14.90 -1.82 -25.25
CA VAL A 304 15.43 -2.11 -23.90
C VAL A 304 16.43 -1.04 -23.46
N SER A 305 17.37 -0.69 -24.34
CA SER A 305 18.39 0.35 -24.10
C SER A 305 17.76 1.72 -23.87
N TYR A 306 16.67 2.02 -24.58
CA TYR A 306 15.90 3.24 -24.37
C TYR A 306 15.20 3.25 -23.01
N ALA A 307 14.53 2.16 -22.64
CA ALA A 307 13.85 2.01 -21.34
C ALA A 307 14.83 2.13 -20.18
N ALA A 308 16.03 1.55 -20.29
CA ALA A 308 17.08 1.65 -19.27
C ALA A 308 17.52 3.09 -18.98
N LYS A 309 17.45 3.98 -19.97
CA LYS A 309 17.83 5.40 -19.82
C LYS A 309 16.68 6.30 -19.37
N ASN A 310 15.43 5.93 -19.69
CA ASN A 310 14.31 6.88 -19.65
C ASN A 310 13.11 6.42 -18.79
N CYS A 311 13.05 5.16 -18.36
CA CYS A 311 11.91 4.65 -17.58
C CYS A 311 12.14 4.86 -16.07
N PRO A 312 11.31 5.69 -15.39
CA PRO A 312 11.49 5.97 -13.96
C PRO A 312 10.81 4.95 -13.03
N ILE A 313 9.97 4.07 -13.59
CA ILE A 313 9.23 3.04 -12.85
C ILE A 313 9.84 1.66 -13.11
N PRO A 314 9.56 0.64 -12.28
CA PRO A 314 10.00 -0.73 -12.54
C PRO A 314 9.59 -1.21 -13.93
N TRP A 315 10.48 -1.91 -14.60
CA TRP A 315 10.21 -2.47 -15.93
C TRP A 315 10.90 -3.82 -16.09
N PHE A 316 10.29 -4.71 -16.86
CA PHE A 316 10.78 -6.06 -17.12
C PHE A 316 10.94 -6.25 -18.63
N ALA A 317 12.17 -6.53 -19.09
CA ALA A 317 12.39 -6.95 -20.47
C ALA A 317 11.69 -8.30 -20.69
N ILE A 318 10.92 -8.45 -21.76
CA ILE A 318 10.13 -9.66 -22.02
C ILE A 318 10.16 -10.03 -23.50
N GLY A 319 10.06 -11.32 -23.79
CA GLY A 319 9.85 -11.83 -25.15
C GLY A 319 11.08 -12.56 -25.68
N GLY A 320 11.01 -13.88 -25.68
CA GLY A 320 12.04 -14.76 -26.25
C GLY A 320 13.31 -14.87 -25.42
N ILE A 321 13.30 -14.38 -24.18
CA ILE A 321 14.46 -14.40 -23.29
C ILE A 321 14.63 -15.78 -22.66
N ASP A 322 15.81 -16.36 -22.78
CA ASP A 322 16.22 -17.64 -22.21
C ASP A 322 17.65 -17.59 -21.66
N THR A 323 18.18 -18.74 -21.23
CA THR A 323 19.52 -18.83 -20.62
C THR A 323 20.66 -18.56 -21.60
N SER A 324 20.42 -18.65 -22.91
CA SER A 324 21.41 -18.43 -23.95
C SER A 324 21.57 -16.96 -24.35
N ASN A 325 20.50 -16.16 -24.23
CA ASN A 325 20.46 -14.77 -24.72
C ASN A 325 20.24 -13.70 -23.64
N ILE A 326 20.12 -14.08 -22.36
CA ILE A 326 19.91 -13.13 -21.26
C ILE A 326 21.04 -12.09 -21.15
N ASN A 327 22.28 -12.46 -21.48
CA ASN A 327 23.43 -11.56 -21.38
C ASN A 327 23.26 -10.33 -22.27
N ASP A 328 22.77 -10.49 -23.50
CA ASP A 328 22.54 -9.39 -24.43
C ASP A 328 21.48 -8.41 -23.89
N VAL A 329 20.47 -8.93 -23.19
CA VAL A 329 19.40 -8.14 -22.55
C VAL A 329 19.93 -7.35 -21.35
N ILE A 330 20.81 -7.96 -20.57
CA ILE A 330 21.51 -7.31 -19.46
C ILE A 330 22.47 -6.23 -19.98
N ASP A 331 23.21 -6.51 -21.05
CA ASP A 331 24.14 -5.57 -21.67
C ASP A 331 23.41 -4.37 -22.29
N ALA A 332 22.16 -4.56 -22.75
CA ALA A 332 21.24 -3.48 -23.12
C ALA A 332 20.70 -2.67 -21.91
N GLY A 333 21.02 -3.05 -20.67
CA GLY A 333 20.70 -2.31 -19.45
C GLY A 333 19.55 -2.87 -18.62
N ALA A 334 19.01 -4.05 -18.96
CA ALA A 334 17.99 -4.68 -18.15
C ALA A 334 18.57 -5.27 -16.85
N ASN A 335 17.94 -4.92 -15.72
CA ASN A 335 18.18 -5.55 -14.42
C ASN A 335 16.99 -6.40 -13.96
N ARG A 336 15.92 -6.47 -14.77
CA ARG A 336 14.76 -7.32 -14.53
C ARG A 336 14.27 -7.90 -15.84
N VAL A 337 13.89 -9.17 -15.82
CA VAL A 337 13.38 -9.88 -17.01
C VAL A 337 12.13 -10.66 -16.67
N ALA A 338 11.25 -10.79 -17.65
CA ALA A 338 10.11 -11.68 -17.60
C ALA A 338 10.26 -12.81 -18.62
N VAL A 339 9.98 -14.03 -18.18
CA VAL A 339 10.14 -15.26 -18.97
C VAL A 339 8.86 -16.09 -18.95
N VAL A 340 8.66 -16.88 -19.99
CA VAL A 340 7.53 -17.81 -20.14
C VAL A 340 8.08 -19.23 -20.25
N ARG A 341 8.47 -19.61 -21.48
CA ARG A 341 8.91 -20.97 -21.83
C ARG A 341 10.14 -21.41 -21.05
N SER A 342 11.07 -20.50 -20.82
CA SER A 342 12.34 -20.77 -20.14
C SER A 342 12.15 -21.36 -18.73
N LEU A 343 11.02 -21.09 -18.07
CA LEU A 343 10.65 -21.75 -16.81
C LEU A 343 9.54 -22.77 -16.98
N ILE A 344 8.50 -22.47 -17.77
CA ILE A 344 7.34 -23.38 -17.93
C ILE A 344 7.74 -24.72 -18.59
N GLN A 345 8.76 -24.72 -19.44
CA GLN A 345 9.24 -25.91 -20.16
C GLN A 345 10.59 -26.43 -19.61
N ALA A 346 11.06 -25.89 -18.49
CA ALA A 346 12.31 -26.34 -17.88
C ALA A 346 12.12 -27.71 -17.22
N GLU A 347 13.07 -28.63 -17.44
CA GLU A 347 13.12 -29.89 -16.69
C GLU A 347 13.39 -29.65 -15.20
N GLN A 348 14.17 -28.61 -14.87
CA GLN A 348 14.50 -28.22 -13.50
C GLN A 348 14.22 -26.73 -13.26
N PRO A 349 12.94 -26.32 -13.10
CA PRO A 349 12.57 -24.91 -12.95
C PRO A 349 13.27 -24.21 -11.79
N THR A 350 13.54 -24.93 -10.69
CA THR A 350 14.30 -24.41 -9.55
C THR A 350 15.68 -23.91 -9.95
N LEU A 351 16.47 -24.72 -10.67
CA LEU A 351 17.83 -24.37 -11.08
C LEU A 351 17.84 -23.25 -12.12
N VAL A 352 16.88 -23.28 -13.05
CA VAL A 352 16.77 -22.23 -14.06
C VAL A 352 16.42 -20.88 -13.41
N THR A 353 15.49 -20.86 -12.45
CA THR A 353 15.20 -19.65 -11.65
C THR A 353 16.46 -19.12 -10.95
N GLN A 354 17.20 -19.99 -10.26
CA GLN A 354 18.44 -19.60 -9.56
C GLN A 354 19.47 -19.03 -10.53
N PHE A 355 19.63 -19.63 -11.71
CA PHE A 355 20.49 -19.12 -12.77
C PHE A 355 20.08 -17.69 -13.16
N PHE A 356 18.81 -17.46 -13.51
CA PHE A 356 18.32 -16.13 -13.89
C PHE A 356 18.57 -15.09 -12.79
N ILE A 357 18.21 -15.41 -11.55
CA ILE A 357 18.43 -14.51 -10.41
C ILE A 357 19.92 -14.18 -10.27
N SER A 358 20.80 -15.19 -10.34
CA SER A 358 22.25 -14.97 -10.23
C SER A 358 22.81 -14.03 -11.30
N GLN A 359 22.32 -14.12 -12.55
CA GLN A 359 22.77 -13.24 -13.63
C GLN A 359 22.31 -11.79 -13.40
N LEU A 360 21.09 -11.61 -12.89
CA LEU A 360 20.46 -10.29 -12.71
C LEU A 360 20.96 -9.56 -11.46
N THR A 361 21.40 -10.29 -10.42
CA THR A 361 21.90 -9.70 -9.17
C THR A 361 23.42 -9.49 -9.17
N ASN A 362 24.20 -10.37 -9.79
CA ASN A 362 25.67 -10.29 -9.73
C ASN A 362 26.30 -9.18 -10.58
N ARG A 363 25.55 -8.56 -11.50
CA ARG A 363 26.04 -7.51 -12.40
C ARG A 363 25.50 -6.12 -12.12
N VAL A 364 24.87 -5.91 -10.96
CA VAL A 364 24.50 -4.56 -10.50
C VAL A 364 25.80 -3.77 -10.30
N ARG A 365 26.21 -3.01 -11.32
CA ARG A 365 27.29 -2.03 -11.20
C ARG A 365 26.90 -1.08 -10.06
N PRO A 366 27.79 -0.80 -9.09
CA PRO A 366 27.53 0.26 -8.12
C PRO A 366 27.29 1.54 -8.92
N GLN A 367 26.10 2.11 -8.81
CA GLN A 367 25.82 3.43 -9.36
C GLN A 367 26.86 4.39 -8.78
N HIS A 368 27.78 4.86 -9.62
CA HIS A 368 28.68 5.93 -9.25
C HIS A 368 27.86 7.17 -8.91
N GLY A 369 27.95 7.61 -7.66
CA GLY A 369 27.74 9.00 -7.27
C GLY A 369 26.30 9.46 -7.11
N LYS A 370 25.73 9.22 -5.92
CA LYS A 370 25.17 10.29 -5.07
C LYS A 370 24.89 9.73 -3.67
N PRO A 371 25.40 10.35 -2.60
CA PRO A 371 25.02 9.96 -1.24
C PRO A 371 23.55 10.33 -1.03
N TYR A 372 22.76 9.37 -0.57
CA TYR A 372 21.49 9.68 0.08
C TYR A 372 21.83 10.33 1.42
N ILE A 373 21.57 11.64 1.54
CA ILE A 373 21.50 12.38 2.80
C ILE A 373 20.03 12.51 3.17
#